data_AF-A0A1S3KEI3-F1
#
_entry.id   AF-A0A1S3KEI3-F1
#
_cell.length_a   1.000
_cell.length_b   1.000
_cell.length_c   1.000
_cell.angle_alpha   90.00
_cell.angle_beta   90.00
_cell.angle_gamma   90.00
#
_symmetry.space_group_name_H-M   'P 1'
#
loop_
_entity.id
_entity.type
_entity.pdbx_description
1 polymer ?
#
loop_
_entity_poly.entity_id
_entity_poly.type
_entity_poly.pdbx_seq_one_letter_code
_entity_poly.pdbx_strand_id
1 'polypeptide(L)'
;MVNTGGNAITEHTIAHWEKGKRREEIRHKDMENVIILSAYNEHGGLWHSNIIEMNLISSFVPFLPLERKHVKMCIRDDLKAKNISDEKITEEILSKVADELQYHPPSKQLFSKSGCKRVSQKVDLILEDFDND
;
A
#
# COMPACT_ATOMS: atom_id res chain seq x y z
N MET A 1 -10.11 8.84 -3.21
CA MET A 1 -9.58 8.78 -1.83
C MET A 1 -8.70 9.98 -1.61
N VAL A 2 -8.79 10.61 -0.44
CA VAL A 2 -7.92 11.72 -0.04
C VAL A 2 -6.66 11.13 0.58
N ASN A 3 -5.48 11.61 0.20
CA ASN A 3 -4.18 11.09 0.66
C ASN A 3 -3.57 11.92 1.82
N THR A 4 -4.36 12.76 2.48
CA THR A 4 -3.90 13.57 3.62
C THR A 4 -3.39 12.65 4.74
N GLY A 5 -2.20 12.93 5.28
CA GLY A 5 -1.57 12.08 6.31
C GLY A 5 -1.01 10.76 5.80
N GLY A 6 -0.98 10.53 4.48
CA GLY A 6 -0.43 9.29 3.90
C GLY A 6 1.05 9.08 4.22
N ASN A 7 1.83 10.16 4.28
CA ASN A 7 3.24 10.12 4.68
C ASN A 7 3.37 9.75 6.16
N ALA A 8 2.64 10.42 7.04
CA ALA A 8 2.67 10.13 8.47
C ALA A 8 2.21 8.71 8.83
N ILE A 9 1.17 8.21 8.14
CA ILE A 9 0.74 6.80 8.26
C ILE A 9 1.88 5.86 7.85
N THR A 10 2.56 6.16 6.74
CA THR A 10 3.67 5.35 6.23
C THR A 10 4.84 5.34 7.21
N GLU A 11 5.24 6.50 7.72
CA GLU A 11 6.32 6.65 8.72
C GLU A 11 6.00 5.91 10.00
N HIS A 12 4.77 6.04 10.51
CA HIS A 12 4.34 5.31 11.70
C HIS A 12 4.38 3.80 11.47
N THR A 13 3.94 3.34 10.28
CA THR A 13 3.95 1.91 9.93
C THR A 13 5.38 1.37 9.85
N ILE A 14 6.32 2.13 9.30
CA ILE A 14 7.75 1.77 9.26
C ILE A 14 8.32 1.69 10.67
N ALA A 15 8.09 2.72 11.50
CA ALA A 15 8.57 2.74 12.88
C ALA A 15 7.98 1.59 13.72
N HIS A 16 6.75 1.18 13.43
CA HIS A 16 6.13 0.01 14.05
C HIS A 16 6.84 -1.29 13.65
N TRP A 17 7.10 -1.45 12.35
CA TRP A 17 7.82 -2.61 11.81
C TRP A 17 9.27 -2.70 12.32
N GLU A 18 9.98 -1.56 12.44
CA GLU A 18 11.36 -1.51 12.94
C GLU A 18 11.49 -1.96 14.40
N LYS A 19 10.39 -1.90 15.15
CA LYS A 19 10.30 -2.44 16.52
C LYS A 19 10.01 -3.95 16.54
N GLY A 20 10.01 -4.61 15.39
CA GLY A 20 9.71 -6.05 15.26
C GLY A 20 8.25 -6.40 15.50
N LYS A 21 7.34 -5.42 15.49
CA LYS A 21 5.92 -5.64 15.72
C LYS A 21 5.18 -5.94 14.42
N ARG A 22 4.13 -6.76 14.51
CA ARG A 22 3.33 -7.12 13.34
C ARG A 22 2.41 -5.98 12.93
N ARG A 23 2.16 -5.85 11.63
CA ARG A 23 1.24 -4.86 11.06
C ARG A 23 -0.13 -4.88 11.75
N GLU A 24 -0.64 -6.07 12.06
CA GLU A 24 -1.96 -6.30 12.65
C GLU A 24 -2.04 -5.83 14.12
N GLU A 25 -0.92 -5.47 14.74
CA GLU A 25 -0.86 -4.91 16.09
C GLU A 25 -1.02 -3.38 16.12
N ILE A 26 -1.03 -2.72 14.95
CA ILE A 26 -1.33 -1.28 14.84
C ILE A 26 -2.80 -1.06 15.20
N ARG A 27 -3.05 -0.31 16.27
CA ARG A 27 -4.42 -0.06 16.73
C ARG A 27 -5.01 1.12 15.98
N HIS A 28 -6.33 1.08 15.81
CA HIS A 28 -7.10 2.16 15.20
C HIS A 28 -6.85 3.52 15.90
N LYS A 29 -6.86 3.54 17.23
CA LYS A 29 -6.55 4.73 18.05
C LYS A 29 -5.15 5.32 17.76
N ASP A 30 -4.16 4.48 17.46
CA ASP A 30 -2.81 4.97 17.12
C ASP A 30 -2.84 5.76 15.81
N MET A 31 -3.61 5.27 14.84
CA MET A 31 -3.77 5.90 13.53
C MET A 31 -4.65 7.15 13.54
N GLU A 32 -5.70 7.18 14.36
CA GLU A 32 -6.52 8.39 14.54
C GLU A 32 -5.66 9.58 14.98
N ASN A 33 -4.80 9.38 15.98
CA ASN A 33 -3.88 10.42 16.44
C ASN A 33 -2.93 10.89 15.33
N VAL A 34 -2.38 9.95 14.56
CA VAL A 34 -1.49 10.27 13.43
C VAL A 34 -2.23 11.10 12.38
N ILE A 35 -3.45 10.73 12.01
CA ILE A 35 -4.24 11.43 11.00
C ILE A 35 -4.64 12.82 11.47
N ILE A 36 -5.12 12.95 12.72
CA ILE A 36 -5.52 14.24 13.30
C ILE A 36 -4.33 15.20 13.28
N LEU A 37 -3.19 14.77 13.82
CA LEU A 37 -1.97 15.59 13.83
C LEU A 37 -1.51 15.96 12.40
N SER A 38 -1.64 15.05 11.45
CA SER A 38 -1.28 15.33 10.06
C SER A 38 -2.24 16.31 9.39
N ALA A 39 -3.55 16.17 9.63
CA ALA A 39 -4.55 17.06 9.06
C ALA A 39 -4.42 18.51 9.58
N TYR A 40 -3.97 18.70 10.82
CA TYR A 40 -3.66 20.03 11.37
C TYR A 40 -2.34 20.61 10.83
N ASN A 41 -1.30 19.79 10.65
CA ASN A 41 0.06 20.26 10.38
C ASN A 41 0.49 20.21 8.91
N GLU A 42 -0.09 19.33 8.09
CA GLU A 42 0.23 19.21 6.66
C GLU A 42 -0.70 20.10 5.83
N HIS A 43 -0.14 20.85 4.88
CA HIS A 43 -0.89 21.53 3.83
C HIS A 43 -1.50 20.52 2.82
N GLY A 44 -2.55 19.83 3.25
CA GLY A 44 -3.29 18.82 2.46
C GLY A 44 -4.78 19.15 2.30
N GLY A 45 -5.56 18.23 1.75
CA GLY A 45 -6.98 18.45 1.45
C GLY A 45 -7.91 18.65 2.65
N LEU A 46 -7.39 18.47 3.88
CA LEU A 46 -8.12 18.72 5.13
C LEU A 46 -7.55 19.88 5.94
N TRP A 47 -6.46 20.50 5.46
CA TRP A 47 -5.77 21.59 6.12
C TRP A 47 -6.72 22.80 6.26
N HIS A 48 -6.97 23.22 7.50
CA HIS A 48 -7.95 24.27 7.85
C HIS A 48 -9.37 24.05 7.26
N SER A 49 -9.74 22.81 7.01
CA SER A 49 -11.13 22.53 6.68
C SER A 49 -11.99 22.69 7.93
N ASN A 50 -13.14 23.36 7.80
CA ASN A 50 -14.15 23.45 8.87
C ASN A 50 -14.53 22.05 9.41
N ILE A 51 -14.37 21.00 8.60
CA ILE A 51 -14.61 19.60 8.98
C ILE A 51 -13.70 19.16 10.14
N ILE A 52 -12.41 19.52 10.10
CA ILE A 52 -11.45 19.22 11.18
C ILE A 52 -11.60 20.21 12.33
N GLU A 53 -11.76 21.50 12.04
CA GLU A 53 -11.89 22.54 13.08
C GLU A 53 -13.16 22.37 13.93
N MET A 54 -14.26 21.89 13.34
CA MET A 54 -15.52 21.63 14.04
C MET A 54 -15.67 20.17 14.50
N ASN A 55 -14.62 19.35 14.37
CA ASN A 55 -14.60 17.94 14.76
C ASN A 55 -15.80 17.12 14.22
N LEU A 56 -16.16 17.36 12.95
CA LEU A 56 -17.36 16.76 12.32
C LEU A 56 -17.14 15.30 11.88
N ILE A 57 -15.92 14.76 12.03
CA ILE A 57 -15.58 13.39 11.67
C ILE A 57 -15.76 12.49 12.89
N SER A 58 -16.65 11.51 12.78
CA SER A 58 -16.89 10.52 13.84
C SER A 58 -15.90 9.36 13.83
N SER A 59 -15.25 9.08 12.71
CA SER A 59 -14.23 8.04 12.61
C SER A 59 -13.32 8.24 11.40
N PHE A 60 -12.04 7.92 11.58
CA PHE A 60 -11.06 7.84 10.49
C PHE A 60 -10.81 6.38 10.11
N VAL A 61 -10.76 6.08 8.81
CA VAL A 61 -10.43 4.73 8.31
C VAL A 61 -9.06 4.79 7.62
N PRO A 62 -7.96 4.50 8.35
CA PRO A 62 -6.60 4.55 7.81
C PRO A 62 -6.35 3.40 6.84
N PHE A 63 -5.73 3.69 5.70
CA PHE A 63 -5.21 2.68 4.79
C PHE A 63 -3.70 2.57 4.98
N LEU A 64 -3.27 1.45 5.58
CA LEU A 64 -1.86 1.18 5.81
C LEU A 64 -1.15 0.74 4.51
N PRO A 65 0.12 1.11 4.29
CA PRO A 65 0.84 0.83 3.05
C PRO A 65 0.99 -0.68 2.81
N LEU A 66 0.94 -1.12 1.55
CA LEU A 66 0.92 -2.55 1.23
C LEU A 66 2.32 -3.17 1.23
N GLU A 67 2.52 -4.16 2.10
CA GLU A 67 3.69 -5.05 2.06
C GLU A 67 3.76 -5.86 0.75
N ARG A 68 4.97 -6.31 0.40
CA ARG A 68 5.23 -7.17 -0.78
C ARG A 68 4.32 -8.41 -0.85
N LYS A 69 3.98 -9.01 0.29
CA LYS A 69 3.02 -10.15 0.36
C LYS A 69 1.63 -9.78 -0.19
N HIS A 70 1.13 -8.59 0.14
CA HIS A 70 -0.18 -8.11 -0.35
C HIS A 70 -0.12 -7.78 -1.84
N VAL A 71 1.02 -7.27 -2.31
CA VAL A 71 1.24 -7.04 -3.75
C VAL A 71 1.16 -8.36 -4.52
N LYS A 72 1.79 -9.44 -4.02
CA LYS A 72 1.68 -10.78 -4.63
C LYS A 72 0.25 -11.30 -4.67
N MET A 73 -0.57 -11.00 -3.66
CA MET A 73 -2.00 -11.34 -3.69
C MET A 73 -2.71 -10.60 -4.82
N CYS A 74 -2.48 -9.29 -4.97
CA CYS A 74 -3.02 -8.52 -6.08
C CYS A 74 -2.55 -9.03 -7.46
N ILE A 75 -1.29 -9.46 -7.59
CA ILE A 75 -0.76 -10.04 -8.83
C ILE A 75 -1.49 -11.34 -9.16
N ARG A 76 -1.67 -12.22 -8.17
CA ARG A 76 -2.41 -13.47 -8.34
C ARG A 76 -3.84 -13.21 -8.80
N ASP A 77 -4.52 -12.23 -8.20
CA ASP A 77 -5.89 -11.88 -8.56
C ASP A 77 -5.97 -11.29 -9.99
N ASP A 78 -4.99 -10.46 -10.40
CA ASP A 78 -4.91 -9.91 -11.76
C ASP A 78 -4.66 -11.02 -12.81
N LEU A 79 -3.74 -11.95 -12.53
CA LEU A 79 -3.48 -13.11 -13.39
C LEU A 79 -4.73 -13.99 -13.57
N LYS A 80 -5.48 -14.23 -12.48
CA LYS A 80 -6.76 -14.96 -12.53
C LYS A 80 -7.81 -14.22 -13.36
N ALA A 81 -7.91 -12.91 -13.21
CA ALA A 81 -8.82 -12.07 -14.00
C ALA A 81 -8.49 -12.13 -15.50
N LYS A 82 -7.23 -12.42 -15.84
CA LYS A 82 -6.74 -12.63 -17.22
C LYS A 82 -6.83 -14.08 -17.70
N ASN A 83 -7.56 -14.95 -16.97
CA ASN A 83 -7.75 -16.37 -17.27
C ASN A 83 -6.46 -17.21 -17.28
N ILE A 84 -5.43 -16.77 -16.56
CA ILE A 84 -4.26 -17.62 -16.30
C ILE A 84 -4.64 -18.66 -15.24
N SER A 85 -4.41 -19.93 -15.55
CA SER A 85 -4.77 -21.04 -14.66
C SER A 85 -3.88 -21.08 -13.41
N ASP A 86 -4.42 -21.55 -12.28
CA ASP A 86 -3.71 -21.59 -11.00
C ASP A 86 -2.40 -22.40 -11.07
N GLU A 87 -2.32 -23.40 -11.94
CA GLU A 87 -1.12 -24.22 -12.15
C GLU A 87 0.02 -23.43 -12.81
N LYS A 88 -0.32 -22.39 -13.59
CA LYS A 88 0.67 -21.52 -14.23
C LYS A 88 1.10 -20.36 -13.32
N ILE A 89 0.37 -20.07 -12.24
CA ILE A 89 0.70 -18.98 -11.31
C ILE A 89 1.73 -19.47 -10.29
N THR A 90 3.01 -19.36 -10.62
CA THR A 90 4.11 -19.77 -9.75
C THR A 90 4.65 -18.62 -8.89
N GLU A 91 5.34 -18.93 -7.78
CA GLU A 91 5.95 -17.91 -6.93
C GLU A 91 7.07 -17.13 -7.65
N GLU A 92 7.68 -17.72 -8.68
CA GLU A 92 8.65 -17.06 -9.55
C GLU A 92 7.99 -15.93 -10.35
N ILE A 93 6.85 -16.18 -11.00
CA ILE A 93 6.11 -15.16 -11.75
C ILE A 93 5.61 -14.05 -10.82
N LEU A 94 5.04 -14.43 -9.66
CA LEU A 94 4.59 -13.46 -8.66
C LEU A 94 5.75 -12.60 -8.14
N SER A 95 6.93 -13.18 -7.99
CA SER A 95 8.12 -12.44 -7.57
C SER A 95 8.64 -11.54 -8.68
N LYS A 96 8.73 -12.02 -9.92
CA LYS A 96 9.17 -11.25 -11.09
C LYS A 96 8.32 -9.99 -11.28
N VAL A 97 7.00 -10.12 -11.23
CA VAL A 97 6.08 -8.97 -11.33
C VAL A 97 6.19 -8.06 -10.10
N ALA A 98 6.37 -8.61 -8.91
CA ALA A 98 6.55 -7.80 -7.71
C ALA A 98 7.84 -6.99 -7.75
N ASP A 99 8.94 -7.55 -8.25
CA ASP A 99 10.25 -6.89 -8.34
C ASP A 99 10.26 -5.69 -9.29
N GLU A 100 9.32 -5.65 -10.23
CA GLU A 100 9.10 -4.52 -11.15
C GLU A 100 8.46 -3.28 -10.48
N LEU A 101 8.02 -3.39 -9.22
CA LEU A 101 7.40 -2.29 -8.47
C LEU A 101 8.42 -1.55 -7.60
N GLN A 102 8.10 -0.30 -7.28
CA GLN A 102 8.92 0.51 -6.38
C GLN A 102 8.48 0.35 -4.94
N TYR A 103 9.47 0.13 -4.06
CA TYR A 103 9.23 -0.05 -2.63
C TYR A 103 9.91 1.03 -1.77
N HIS A 104 9.46 1.14 -0.52
CA HIS A 104 9.98 2.02 0.50
C HIS A 104 10.00 1.32 1.88
N PRO A 105 11.05 1.51 2.70
CA PRO A 105 12.31 2.15 2.37
C PRO A 105 13.10 1.34 1.32
N PRO A 106 13.89 1.99 0.43
CA PRO A 106 14.56 1.30 -0.67
C PRO A 106 15.51 0.17 -0.23
N SER A 107 16.14 0.31 0.94
CA SER A 107 17.05 -0.68 1.50
C SER A 107 16.39 -2.00 1.92
N LYS A 108 15.10 -1.95 2.28
CA LYS A 108 14.35 -3.11 2.81
C LYS A 108 13.26 -3.59 1.85
N GLN A 109 12.97 -2.81 0.80
CA GLN A 109 11.88 -3.03 -0.16
C GLN A 109 10.56 -3.51 0.48
N LEU A 110 10.17 -2.85 1.58
CA LEU A 110 9.14 -3.38 2.47
C LEU A 110 7.71 -3.07 1.96
N PHE A 111 7.43 -1.80 1.70
CA PHE A 111 6.11 -1.31 1.34
C PHE A 111 6.08 -0.78 -0.09
N SER A 112 5.08 -1.17 -0.89
CA SER A 112 4.91 -0.68 -2.26
C SER A 112 4.47 0.79 -2.26
N LYS A 113 5.20 1.64 -3.00
CA LYS A 113 4.86 3.06 -3.17
C LYS A 113 3.54 3.27 -3.89
N SER A 114 3.17 2.36 -4.79
CA SER A 114 1.93 2.45 -5.57
C SER A 114 0.82 1.53 -5.08
N GLY A 115 1.04 0.77 -4.00
CA GLY A 115 0.19 -0.34 -3.62
C GLY A 115 0.00 -1.29 -4.82
N CYS A 116 -1.26 -1.64 -5.11
CA CYS A 116 -1.63 -2.49 -6.25
C CYS A 116 -1.99 -1.72 -7.52
N LYS A 117 -1.90 -0.38 -7.52
CA LYS A 117 -2.37 0.47 -8.63
C LYS A 117 -1.69 0.17 -9.96
N ARG A 118 -0.41 -0.21 -9.94
CA ARG A 118 0.40 -0.47 -11.14
C ARG A 118 0.61 -1.95 -11.42
N VAL A 119 -0.02 -2.85 -10.64
CA VAL A 119 0.17 -4.29 -10.77
C VAL A 119 -0.24 -4.77 -12.15
N SER A 120 -1.43 -4.42 -12.63
CA SER A 120 -1.94 -4.90 -13.93
C SER A 120 -1.01 -4.54 -15.09
N GLN A 121 -0.49 -3.31 -15.11
CA GLN A 121 0.49 -2.84 -16.10
C GLN A 121 1.79 -3.67 -16.07
N LYS A 122 2.24 -4.11 -14.88
CA LYS A 122 3.44 -4.93 -14.75
C LYS A 122 3.18 -6.39 -15.10
N VAL A 123 1.99 -6.90 -14.84
CA VAL A 123 1.57 -8.23 -15.29
C VAL A 123 1.56 -8.28 -16.81
N ASP A 124 0.98 -7.29 -17.49
CA ASP A 124 0.91 -7.26 -18.96
C ASP A 124 2.30 -7.33 -19.60
N LEU A 125 3.23 -6.49 -19.14
CA LEU A 125 4.61 -6.49 -19.63
C LEU A 125 5.29 -7.86 -19.48
N ILE A 126 5.09 -8.52 -18.34
CA ILE A 126 5.73 -9.81 -18.07
C ILE A 126 5.07 -10.94 -18.89
N LEU A 127 3.75 -10.89 -19.09
CA LEU A 127 3.05 -11.87 -19.94
C LEU A 127 3.44 -11.73 -21.41
N GLU A 128 3.60 -10.50 -21.91
CA GLU A 128 4.12 -10.25 -23.26
C GLU A 128 5.52 -10.86 -23.45
N ASP A 129 6.41 -10.77 -22.45
CA ASP A 129 7.72 -11.43 -22.50
C ASP A 129 7.62 -12.96 -22.58
N PHE A 130 6.60 -13.59 -21.98
CA PHE A 130 6.43 -15.05 -21.99
C PHE A 130 5.85 -15.60 -23.30
N ASP A 131 5.05 -14.82 -24.03
CA ASP A 131 4.49 -15.25 -25.33
C ASP A 131 5.52 -15.15 -26.48
N ASN A 132 6.67 -14.50 -26.24
CA ASN A 132 7.72 -14.27 -27.24
C ASN A 132 8.92 -15.24 -27.15
N ASP A 133 8.90 -16.20 -26.22
CA ASP A 133 9.87 -17.29 -26.06
C ASP A 133 9.26 -18.64 -26.52
#